data_AF-A0A7J6U0A7-F1
#
_entry.id   AF-A0A7J6U0A7-F1
#
_cell.length_a   1.000
_cell.length_b   1.000
_cell.length_c   1.000
_cell.angle_alpha   90.00
_cell.angle_beta   90.00
_cell.angle_gamma   90.00
#
_symmetry.space_group_name_H-M   'P 1'
#
loop_
_entity.id
_entity.type
_entity.pdbx_description
1 polymer ?
#
loop_
_entity_poly.entity_id
_entity_poly.type
_entity_poly.pdbx_seq_one_letter_code
_entity_poly.pdbx_strand_id
1 'polypeptide(L)'
;FAGASIPLLYPEGMLFPSIFWKSLTDGTVIGALPHCLWTAPAACKKAGFATLSEHVKTRLTDPTLLTSTDPRAIQFYFDALFNLQLSHSDTRVVMSRGWEHVSNDPSTFQTLRTEGRLPFGEADSRTRVNELAAEIAREQPTYFYTHSCNQSEHFGVRPIFRWIQDEYADSSEETRNSAVQAALVPILRAWQRAGTYLMKYIETSHEQPLGPVTK
;
A
#
# COMPACT_ATOMS: atom_id res chain seq x y z
N PHE A 1 1.84 8.07 43.08
CA PHE A 1 2.97 8.41 42.18
C PHE A 1 2.39 9.02 40.91
N ALA A 2 2.36 10.35 40.83
CA ALA A 2 1.95 11.04 39.61
C ALA A 2 3.16 11.06 38.67
N GLY A 3 3.04 10.44 37.49
CA GLY A 3 4.07 10.49 36.47
C GLY A 3 4.16 11.92 35.92
N ALA A 4 5.20 12.66 36.29
CA ALA A 4 5.57 13.88 35.60
C ALA A 4 6.32 13.48 34.33
N SER A 5 5.71 13.68 33.16
CA SER A 5 6.38 13.62 31.86
C SER A 5 6.61 15.05 31.38
N ILE A 6 7.83 15.35 30.92
CA ILE A 6 8.14 16.64 30.29
C ILE A 6 7.53 16.59 28.88
N PRO A 7 6.53 17.43 28.57
CA PRO A 7 5.68 17.25 27.39
C PRO A 7 6.39 17.19 26.04
N LEU A 8 7.50 17.90 25.93
CA LEU A 8 8.25 18.04 24.69
C LEU A 8 9.29 16.93 24.47
N LEU A 9 9.67 16.19 25.53
CA LEU A 9 10.75 15.22 25.44
C LEU A 9 10.25 13.82 25.06
N TYR A 10 9.06 13.43 25.53
CA TYR A 10 8.49 12.09 25.31
C TYR A 10 7.01 12.19 24.86
N PRO A 11 6.76 12.46 23.56
CA PRO A 11 5.40 12.65 23.04
C PRO A 11 4.53 11.40 23.22
N GLU A 12 5.07 10.20 23.03
CA GLU A 12 4.35 8.94 23.25
C GLU A 12 3.91 8.76 24.70
N GLY A 13 4.78 9.13 25.64
CA GLY A 13 4.52 9.00 27.08
C GLY A 13 3.36 9.85 27.56
N MET A 14 3.08 10.95 26.86
CA MET A 14 1.91 11.79 27.11
C MET A 14 0.64 11.28 26.44
N LEU A 15 0.74 10.85 25.20
CA LEU A 15 -0.43 10.45 24.41
C LEU A 15 -1.01 9.11 24.88
N PHE A 16 -0.14 8.22 25.38
CA PHE A 16 -0.52 6.87 25.81
C PHE A 16 -0.10 6.61 27.27
N PRO A 17 -0.71 7.30 28.25
CA PRO A 17 -0.40 7.07 29.67
C PRO A 17 -0.83 5.67 30.13
N SER A 18 -1.74 5.02 29.41
CA SER A 18 -2.12 3.61 29.62
C SER A 18 -1.01 2.62 29.28
N ILE A 19 -0.13 2.98 28.34
CA ILE A 19 0.98 2.15 27.87
C ILE A 19 2.27 2.53 28.62
N PHE A 20 2.55 3.84 28.69
CA PHE A 20 3.78 4.39 29.26
C PHE A 20 3.48 5.11 30.57
N TRP A 21 3.30 4.35 31.65
CA TRP A 21 2.85 4.88 32.94
C TRP A 21 3.99 5.19 33.93
N LYS A 22 5.21 4.69 33.68
CA LYS A 22 6.34 4.79 34.61
C LYS A 22 7.37 5.82 34.14
N SER A 23 7.54 6.87 34.95
CA SER A 23 8.62 7.86 34.83
C SER A 23 9.68 7.59 35.90
N LEU A 24 10.96 7.71 35.54
CA LEU A 24 12.09 7.65 36.47
C LEU A 24 12.26 8.99 37.19
N THR A 25 13.08 9.01 38.25
CA THR A 25 13.44 10.22 39.00
C THR A 25 14.01 11.33 38.12
N ASP A 26 14.62 10.94 37.00
CA ASP A 26 15.29 11.83 36.05
C ASP A 26 14.33 12.36 34.97
N GLY A 27 13.02 12.08 35.08
CA GLY A 27 11.99 12.48 34.12
C GLY A 27 11.96 11.66 32.82
N THR A 28 12.74 10.58 32.76
CA THR A 28 12.75 9.65 31.62
C THR A 28 11.56 8.70 31.71
N VAL A 29 10.76 8.63 30.63
CA VAL A 29 9.64 7.71 30.52
C VAL A 29 10.12 6.39 29.94
N ILE A 30 9.97 5.31 30.69
CA ILE A 30 10.48 4.00 30.28
C ILE A 30 9.68 3.50 29.07
N GLY A 31 10.38 3.12 28.00
CA GLY A 31 9.79 2.54 26.79
C GLY A 31 9.27 3.58 25.78
N ALA A 32 9.08 4.84 26.16
CA ALA A 32 8.67 5.89 25.22
C ALA A 32 9.85 6.35 24.35
N LEU A 33 9.61 6.57 23.06
CA LEU A 33 10.59 7.14 22.14
C LEU A 33 10.80 8.63 22.45
N PRO A 34 12.04 9.09 22.72
CA PRO A 34 12.34 10.50 22.90
C PRO A 34 12.17 11.27 21.58
N HIS A 35 11.76 12.54 21.67
CA HIS A 35 11.47 13.39 20.51
C HIS A 35 12.65 13.46 19.51
N CYS A 36 13.89 13.35 19.98
CA CYS A 36 15.08 13.43 19.13
C CYS A 36 15.16 12.30 18.10
N LEU A 37 14.47 11.17 18.33
CA LEU A 37 14.37 10.05 17.39
C LEU A 37 13.22 10.19 16.40
N TRP A 38 12.36 11.20 16.57
CA TRP A 38 11.27 11.56 15.65
C TRP A 38 11.75 12.48 14.52
N THR A 39 12.92 12.17 13.96
CA THR A 39 13.58 13.00 12.93
C THR A 39 13.77 12.22 11.63
N ALA A 40 14.28 12.90 10.61
CA ALA A 40 14.53 12.32 9.31
C ALA A 40 15.49 11.12 9.42
N PRO A 41 15.29 10.04 8.63
CA PRO A 41 16.12 8.84 8.67
C PRO A 41 17.62 9.12 8.51
N ALA A 42 17.99 10.13 7.72
CA ALA A 42 19.38 10.54 7.50
C ALA A 42 20.05 11.08 8.78
N ALA A 43 19.31 11.81 9.61
CA ALA A 43 19.82 12.36 10.87
C ALA A 43 20.03 11.25 11.91
N CYS A 44 19.10 10.29 12.02
CA CYS A 44 19.25 9.13 12.91
C CYS A 44 20.45 8.26 12.50
N LYS A 45 20.58 7.95 11.19
CA LYS A 45 21.70 7.15 10.67
C LYS A 45 23.07 7.81 10.93
N LYS A 46 23.17 9.14 10.80
CA LYS A 46 24.40 9.88 11.09
C LYS A 46 24.80 9.78 12.56
N ALA A 47 23.82 9.72 13.46
CA ALA A 47 24.04 9.58 14.89
C ALA A 47 24.18 8.11 15.35
N GLY A 48 24.08 7.14 14.44
CA GLY A 48 24.17 5.71 14.76
C GLY A 48 22.91 5.14 15.42
N PHE A 49 21.80 5.87 15.41
CA PHE A 49 20.52 5.40 15.96
C PHE A 49 19.64 4.76 14.89
N ALA A 50 18.80 3.82 15.32
CA ALA A 50 17.78 3.24 14.46
C ALA A 50 16.77 4.32 14.03
N THR A 51 16.19 4.12 12.85
CA THR A 51 15.18 5.02 12.31
C THR A 51 13.84 4.84 13.01
N LEU A 52 12.97 5.85 12.95
CA LEU A 52 11.62 5.75 13.50
C LEU A 52 10.87 4.52 12.94
N SER A 53 11.01 4.24 11.64
CA SER A 53 10.40 3.07 11.00
C SER A 53 10.88 1.74 11.59
N GLU A 54 12.16 1.60 11.92
CA GLU A 54 12.71 0.38 12.53
C GLU A 54 12.23 0.21 13.97
N HIS A 55 12.18 1.30 14.74
CA HIS A 55 11.62 1.28 16.09
C HIS A 55 10.15 0.88 16.09
N VAL A 56 9.34 1.49 15.23
CA VAL A 56 7.91 1.18 15.10
C VAL A 56 7.70 -0.24 14.60
N LYS A 57 8.46 -0.69 13.59
CA LYS A 57 8.37 -2.07 13.09
C LYS A 57 8.60 -3.08 14.20
N THR A 58 9.65 -2.92 14.98
CA THR A 58 9.96 -3.82 16.10
C THR A 58 8.82 -3.84 17.13
N ARG A 59 8.25 -2.68 17.45
CA ARG A 59 7.14 -2.51 18.40
C ARG A 59 5.81 -3.09 17.93
N LEU A 60 5.58 -3.13 16.62
CA LEU A 60 4.39 -3.71 16.01
C LEU A 60 4.53 -5.20 15.72
N THR A 61 5.76 -5.70 15.51
CA THR A 61 6.01 -7.12 15.27
C THR A 61 6.09 -7.92 16.56
N ASP A 62 6.35 -7.28 17.69
CA ASP A 62 6.40 -7.94 18.99
C ASP A 62 5.01 -8.00 19.64
N PRO A 63 4.36 -9.18 19.68
CA PRO A 63 3.02 -9.32 20.22
C PRO A 63 2.97 -9.19 21.75
N THR A 64 4.13 -9.17 22.43
CA THR A 64 4.20 -9.05 23.89
C THR A 64 4.07 -7.59 24.36
N LEU A 65 4.20 -6.62 23.45
CA LEU A 65 4.09 -5.20 23.75
C LEU A 65 2.68 -4.68 23.54
N LEU A 66 2.20 -3.85 24.49
CA LEU A 66 0.91 -3.17 24.39
C LEU A 66 0.81 -2.23 23.18
N THR A 67 1.95 -1.79 22.63
CA THR A 67 2.04 -1.00 21.39
C THR A 67 1.57 -1.76 20.16
N SER A 68 1.64 -3.10 20.17
CA SER A 68 1.18 -3.95 19.07
C SER A 68 -0.31 -4.29 19.17
N THR A 69 -0.91 -4.18 20.35
CA THR A 69 -2.30 -4.59 20.59
C THR A 69 -3.27 -3.43 20.69
N ASP A 70 -2.81 -2.25 21.12
CA ASP A 70 -3.68 -1.07 21.24
C ASP A 70 -3.88 -0.39 19.87
N PRO A 71 -5.10 -0.37 19.31
CA PRO A 71 -5.37 0.27 18.02
C PRO A 71 -5.03 1.77 18.01
N ARG A 72 -5.09 2.45 19.16
CA ARG A 72 -4.76 3.88 19.25
C ARG A 72 -3.28 4.13 19.01
N ALA A 73 -2.42 3.26 19.56
CA ALA A 73 -0.99 3.33 19.33
C ALA A 73 -0.65 3.00 17.87
N ILE A 74 -1.29 1.97 17.29
CA ILE A 74 -1.09 1.59 15.88
C ILE A 74 -1.45 2.75 14.95
N GLN A 75 -2.61 3.38 15.15
CA GLN A 75 -3.04 4.51 14.33
C GLN A 75 -2.07 5.69 14.44
N PHE A 76 -1.64 6.02 15.67
CA PHE A 76 -0.66 7.08 15.86
C PHE A 76 0.68 6.79 15.18
N TYR A 77 1.16 5.55 15.27
CA TYR A 77 2.37 5.12 14.57
C TYR A 77 2.23 5.19 13.05
N PHE A 78 1.07 4.82 12.53
CA PHE A 78 0.75 4.97 11.12
C PHE A 78 0.80 6.43 10.68
N ASP A 79 0.10 7.32 11.39
CA ASP A 79 0.06 8.76 11.08
C ASP A 79 1.45 9.40 11.19
N ALA A 80 2.24 9.02 12.19
CA ALA A 80 3.61 9.48 12.38
C ALA A 80 4.53 9.11 11.21
N LEU A 81 4.53 7.84 10.82
CA LEU A 81 5.33 7.36 9.68
C LEU A 81 4.84 7.97 8.37
N PHE A 82 3.53 8.14 8.23
CA PHE A 82 2.93 8.77 7.07
C PHE A 82 3.38 10.22 6.91
N ASN A 83 3.26 11.02 7.97
CA ASN A 83 3.69 12.41 7.97
C ASN A 83 5.19 12.54 7.69
N LEU A 84 6.01 11.62 8.22
CA LEU A 84 7.44 11.59 7.95
C LEU A 84 7.73 11.32 6.47
N GLN A 85 7.02 10.39 5.83
CA GLN A 85 7.21 10.07 4.42
C GLN A 85 6.65 11.14 3.47
N LEU A 86 5.57 11.82 3.84
CA LEU A 86 5.01 12.93 3.08
C LEU A 86 5.90 14.18 3.08
N SER A 87 6.80 14.33 4.04
CA SER A 87 7.69 15.50 4.13
C SER A 87 8.55 15.73 2.88
N HIS A 88 8.75 14.71 2.04
CA HIS A 88 9.55 14.76 0.82
C HIS A 88 8.75 14.49 -0.47
N SER A 89 7.43 14.36 -0.40
CA SER A 89 6.57 13.94 -1.53
C SER A 89 5.34 14.86 -1.68
N ASP A 90 4.93 15.17 -2.92
CA ASP A 90 3.71 15.95 -3.18
C ASP A 90 2.47 15.11 -2.82
N THR A 91 1.70 15.58 -1.85
CA THR A 91 0.48 14.90 -1.34
C THR A 91 -0.55 14.64 -2.44
N ARG A 92 -0.59 15.48 -3.48
CA ARG A 92 -1.51 15.31 -4.62
C ARG A 92 -1.17 14.07 -5.45
N VAL A 93 0.11 13.72 -5.56
CA VAL A 93 0.56 12.52 -6.28
C VAL A 93 0.14 11.27 -5.53
N VAL A 94 0.23 11.30 -4.20
CA VAL A 94 -0.18 10.19 -3.33
C VAL A 94 -1.68 9.98 -3.39
N MET A 95 -2.47 11.06 -3.32
CA MET A 95 -3.93 10.98 -3.38
C MET A 95 -4.44 10.51 -4.76
N SER A 96 -3.80 10.95 -5.84
CA SER A 96 -4.22 10.61 -7.21
C SER A 96 -3.74 9.23 -7.68
N ARG A 97 -2.57 8.78 -7.21
CA ARG A 97 -1.94 7.55 -7.72
C ARG A 97 -1.84 6.44 -6.68
N GLY A 98 -2.14 6.70 -5.41
CA GLY A 98 -2.05 5.71 -4.34
C GLY A 98 -0.73 5.74 -3.57
N TRP A 99 -0.75 5.05 -2.43
CA TRP A 99 0.26 5.05 -1.37
C TRP A 99 1.59 4.42 -1.78
N GLU A 100 1.58 3.56 -2.81
CA GLU A 100 2.79 2.98 -3.37
C GLU A 100 3.76 4.02 -3.96
N HIS A 101 3.29 5.25 -4.20
CA HIS A 101 4.09 6.35 -4.75
C HIS A 101 4.74 7.24 -3.70
N VAL A 102 4.52 6.98 -2.40
CA VAL A 102 5.05 7.78 -1.28
C VAL A 102 6.54 7.48 -1.00
N SER A 103 7.04 6.30 -1.36
CA SER A 103 8.36 5.83 -0.94
C SER A 103 9.49 6.24 -1.89
N ASN A 104 10.55 6.83 -1.32
CA ASN A 104 11.82 7.15 -1.96
C ASN A 104 12.91 6.10 -1.73
N ASP A 105 12.62 4.97 -1.07
CA ASP A 105 13.64 3.97 -0.70
C ASP A 105 13.82 2.90 -1.79
N PRO A 106 14.93 2.89 -2.56
CA PRO A 106 15.10 2.03 -3.73
C PRO A 106 15.07 0.52 -3.41
N SER A 107 15.38 0.10 -2.18
CA SER A 107 15.42 -1.32 -1.78
C SER A 107 14.04 -1.93 -1.49
N THR A 108 13.15 -1.19 -0.83
CA THR A 108 11.78 -1.65 -0.54
C THR A 108 10.86 -1.45 -1.75
N PHE A 109 11.27 -0.58 -2.67
CA PHE A 109 10.51 -0.18 -3.85
C PHE A 109 10.62 -1.17 -5.04
N GLN A 110 11.58 -2.10 -5.05
CA GLN A 110 11.70 -3.06 -6.17
C GLN A 110 10.63 -4.16 -6.13
N THR A 111 10.34 -4.72 -4.96
CA THR A 111 9.31 -5.76 -4.82
C THR A 111 7.90 -5.22 -5.07
N LEU A 112 7.61 -4.01 -4.59
CA LEU A 112 6.32 -3.34 -4.85
C LEU A 112 6.22 -2.75 -6.27
N ARG A 113 7.33 -2.42 -6.96
CA ARG A 113 7.30 -1.95 -8.35
C ARG A 113 6.95 -3.05 -9.35
N THR A 114 7.42 -4.28 -9.13
CA THR A 114 7.18 -5.37 -10.09
C THR A 114 5.71 -5.80 -10.07
N GLU A 115 5.06 -5.79 -8.90
CA GLU A 115 3.65 -6.19 -8.77
C GLU A 115 2.65 -5.01 -8.77
N GLY A 116 3.10 -3.79 -8.46
CA GLY A 116 2.24 -2.60 -8.27
C GLY A 116 2.24 -1.60 -9.41
N ARG A 117 3.18 -1.67 -10.37
CA ARG A 117 3.07 -0.84 -11.58
C ARG A 117 2.02 -1.45 -12.48
N LEU A 118 0.89 -0.76 -12.64
CA LEU A 118 0.13 -0.88 -13.87
C LEU A 118 1.09 -0.44 -14.99
N PRO A 119 1.45 -1.32 -15.94
CA PRO A 119 2.19 -0.89 -17.11
C PRO A 119 1.20 -0.11 -17.98
N PHE A 120 1.05 1.19 -17.72
CA PHE A 120 0.17 2.05 -18.51
C PHE A 120 0.56 2.08 -20.00
N GLY A 121 1.80 1.72 -20.35
CA GLY A 121 2.23 1.47 -21.73
C GLY A 121 1.65 0.19 -22.36
N GLU A 122 1.15 -0.76 -21.56
CA GLU A 122 0.44 -1.96 -22.03
C GLU A 122 -1.05 -1.70 -22.31
N ALA A 123 -1.56 -0.52 -21.95
CA ALA A 123 -2.90 -0.11 -22.33
C ALA A 123 -3.01 0.29 -23.81
N ASP A 124 -1.89 0.43 -24.52
CA ASP A 124 -1.91 0.60 -25.98
C ASP A 124 -2.17 -0.75 -26.65
N SER A 125 -3.45 -1.01 -26.88
CA SER A 125 -3.94 -2.23 -27.53
C SER A 125 -3.37 -2.44 -28.92
N ARG A 126 -3.02 -1.37 -29.66
CA ARG A 126 -2.53 -1.50 -31.04
C ARG A 126 -1.16 -2.14 -31.11
N THR A 127 -0.23 -1.66 -30.29
CA THR A 127 1.14 -2.17 -30.27
C THR A 127 1.15 -3.64 -29.84
N ARG A 128 0.40 -3.99 -28.78
CA ARG A 128 0.28 -5.38 -28.31
C ARG A 128 -0.42 -6.31 -29.28
N VAL A 129 -1.48 -5.85 -29.97
CA VAL A 129 -2.15 -6.64 -31.01
C VAL A 129 -1.21 -6.91 -32.19
N ASN A 130 -0.39 -5.93 -32.57
CA ASN A 130 0.60 -6.11 -33.64
C ASN A 130 1.71 -7.08 -33.23
N GLU A 131 2.21 -6.99 -32.00
CA GLU A 131 3.18 -7.95 -31.43
C GLU A 131 2.59 -9.37 -31.41
N LEU A 132 1.36 -9.52 -30.90
CA LEU A 132 0.66 -10.80 -30.86
C LEU A 132 0.41 -11.38 -32.25
N ALA A 133 0.00 -10.54 -33.22
CA ALA A 133 -0.20 -10.97 -34.60
C ALA A 133 1.12 -11.42 -35.26
N ALA A 134 2.24 -10.74 -34.95
CA ALA A 134 3.56 -11.14 -35.42
C ALA A 134 4.01 -12.49 -34.80
N GLU A 135 3.71 -12.74 -33.53
CA GLU A 135 4.03 -14.03 -32.89
C GLU A 135 3.15 -15.17 -33.40
N ILE A 136 1.84 -14.97 -33.57
CA ILE A 136 0.94 -15.98 -34.17
C ILE A 136 1.38 -16.35 -35.59
N ALA A 137 1.95 -15.40 -36.33
CA ALA A 137 2.49 -15.66 -37.67
C ALA A 137 3.77 -16.51 -37.66
N ARG A 138 4.56 -16.48 -36.56
CA ARG A 138 5.76 -17.30 -36.39
C ARG A 138 5.42 -18.69 -35.88
N GLU A 139 4.59 -18.76 -34.84
CA GLU A 139 4.23 -19.99 -34.16
C GLU A 139 2.74 -19.98 -33.82
N GLN A 140 2.01 -21.01 -34.24
CA GLN A 140 0.57 -21.08 -33.97
C GLN A 140 0.35 -21.53 -32.52
N PRO A 141 -0.37 -20.73 -31.71
CA PRO A 141 -0.64 -21.08 -30.33
C PRO A 141 -1.60 -22.26 -30.25
N THR A 142 -1.36 -23.19 -29.32
CA THR A 142 -2.26 -24.32 -29.06
C THR A 142 -3.58 -23.87 -28.43
N TYR A 143 -3.53 -22.84 -27.58
CA TYR A 143 -4.70 -22.27 -26.92
C TYR A 143 -4.68 -20.74 -27.01
N PHE A 144 -5.84 -20.17 -27.35
CA PHE A 144 -6.05 -18.72 -27.33
C PHE A 144 -7.05 -18.39 -26.22
N TYR A 145 -6.60 -17.60 -25.23
CA TYR A 145 -7.38 -17.27 -24.05
C TYR A 145 -7.72 -15.78 -24.01
N THR A 146 -9.00 -15.47 -23.82
CA THR A 146 -9.49 -14.12 -23.58
C THR A 146 -10.38 -14.10 -22.36
N HIS A 147 -10.21 -13.12 -21.48
CA HIS A 147 -11.07 -12.92 -20.33
C HIS A 147 -11.56 -11.49 -20.24
N SER A 148 -12.83 -11.34 -19.92
CA SER A 148 -13.53 -10.06 -19.76
C SER A 148 -14.00 -9.91 -18.32
N CYS A 149 -14.00 -8.68 -17.81
CA CYS A 149 -14.43 -8.39 -16.44
C CYS A 149 -15.95 -8.24 -16.37
N ASN A 150 -16.63 -9.12 -15.63
CA ASN A 150 -18.00 -8.86 -15.18
C ASN A 150 -17.98 -7.87 -13.99
N GLN A 151 -18.34 -6.62 -14.24
CA GLN A 151 -18.24 -5.53 -13.26
C GLN A 151 -19.14 -5.73 -12.03
N SER A 152 -20.27 -6.43 -12.17
CA SER A 152 -21.24 -6.61 -11.08
C SER A 152 -20.88 -7.71 -10.08
N GLU A 153 -20.07 -8.69 -10.50
CA GLU A 153 -19.73 -9.88 -9.70
C GLU A 153 -18.25 -9.93 -9.31
N HIS A 154 -17.38 -9.21 -10.00
CA HIS A 154 -15.95 -9.27 -9.73
C HIS A 154 -15.62 -8.75 -8.31
N PHE A 155 -15.01 -9.61 -7.49
CA PHE A 155 -14.77 -9.37 -6.06
C PHE A 155 -14.06 -8.04 -5.77
N GLY A 156 -13.13 -7.61 -6.62
CA GLY A 156 -12.36 -6.38 -6.43
C GLY A 156 -12.97 -5.13 -7.08
N VAL A 157 -13.85 -5.29 -8.07
CA VAL A 157 -14.39 -4.17 -8.87
C VAL A 157 -15.81 -3.81 -8.43
N ARG A 158 -16.61 -4.83 -8.07
CA ARG A 158 -17.97 -4.70 -7.57
C ARG A 158 -18.13 -3.71 -6.40
N PRO A 159 -17.27 -3.70 -5.36
CA PRO A 159 -17.44 -2.77 -4.24
C PRO A 159 -17.29 -1.32 -4.68
N ILE A 160 -16.38 -1.05 -5.63
CA ILE A 160 -16.11 0.30 -6.14
C ILE A 160 -17.30 0.79 -6.95
N PHE A 161 -17.84 -0.04 -7.85
CA PHE A 161 -19.02 0.33 -8.65
C PHE A 161 -20.27 0.50 -7.80
N ARG A 162 -20.48 -0.36 -6.79
CA ARG A 162 -21.60 -0.19 -5.85
C ARG A 162 -21.49 1.11 -5.08
N TRP A 163 -20.31 1.42 -4.54
CA TRP A 163 -20.09 2.68 -3.85
C TRP A 163 -20.38 3.91 -4.74
N ILE A 164 -19.94 3.88 -6.01
CA ILE A 164 -20.23 4.97 -6.96
C ILE A 164 -21.74 5.04 -7.25
N GLN A 165 -22.42 3.91 -7.40
CA GLN A 165 -23.87 3.88 -7.64
C GLN A 165 -24.66 4.40 -6.45
N ASP A 166 -24.25 4.07 -5.22
CA ASP A 166 -24.92 4.49 -4.00
C ASP A 166 -24.71 6.00 -3.73
N GLU A 167 -23.49 6.50 -3.91
CA GLU A 167 -23.14 7.91 -3.66
C GLU A 167 -23.75 8.86 -4.71
N TYR A 168 -23.85 8.40 -5.96
CA TYR A 168 -24.29 9.21 -7.10
C TYR A 168 -25.68 8.81 -7.62
N ALA A 169 -26.50 8.12 -6.81
CA ALA A 169 -27.82 7.61 -7.18
C ALA A 169 -28.77 8.69 -7.75
N ASP A 170 -28.71 9.91 -7.19
CA ASP A 170 -29.59 11.03 -7.53
C ASP A 170 -29.00 11.97 -8.61
N SER A 171 -27.82 11.66 -9.14
CA SER A 171 -27.08 12.55 -10.05
C SER A 171 -27.23 12.19 -11.53
N SER A 172 -26.92 13.15 -12.41
CA SER A 172 -26.95 12.95 -13.87
C SER A 172 -26.01 11.82 -14.32
N GLU A 173 -26.32 11.20 -15.45
CA GLU A 173 -25.49 10.15 -16.05
C GLU A 173 -24.06 10.63 -16.35
N GLU A 174 -23.89 11.92 -16.71
CA GLU A 174 -22.58 12.53 -16.98
C GLU A 174 -21.71 12.64 -15.72
N THR A 175 -22.31 13.00 -14.57
CA THR A 175 -21.61 13.07 -13.29
C THR A 175 -21.21 11.68 -12.80
N ARG A 176 -22.07 10.68 -13.03
CA ARG A 176 -21.75 9.27 -12.74
C ARG A 176 -20.60 8.77 -13.62
N ASN A 177 -20.61 9.07 -14.90
CA ASN A 177 -19.51 8.70 -15.81
C ASN A 177 -18.20 9.38 -15.41
N SER A 178 -18.24 10.64 -15.00
CA SER A 178 -17.07 11.37 -14.50
C SER A 178 -16.52 10.76 -13.20
N ALA A 179 -17.40 10.34 -12.29
CA ALA A 179 -17.02 9.64 -11.06
C ALA A 179 -16.37 8.27 -11.34
N VAL A 180 -16.90 7.53 -12.32
CA VAL A 180 -16.28 6.27 -12.78
C VAL A 180 -14.90 6.53 -13.39
N GLN A 181 -14.73 7.58 -14.19
CA GLN A 181 -13.43 7.97 -14.74
C GLN A 181 -12.43 8.35 -13.64
N ALA A 182 -12.86 9.06 -12.60
CA ALA A 182 -12.03 9.38 -11.45
C ALA A 182 -11.59 8.13 -10.66
N ALA A 183 -12.48 7.13 -10.56
CA ALA A 183 -12.20 5.84 -9.91
C ALA A 183 -11.60 4.79 -10.86
N LEU A 184 -11.25 5.14 -12.10
CA LEU A 184 -10.77 4.17 -13.09
C LEU A 184 -9.43 3.54 -12.69
N VAL A 185 -8.56 4.32 -12.05
CA VAL A 185 -7.24 3.85 -11.60
C VAL A 185 -7.35 2.66 -10.63
N PRO A 186 -8.10 2.74 -9.52
CA PRO A 186 -8.26 1.59 -8.62
C PRO A 186 -9.01 0.42 -9.28
N ILE A 187 -9.97 0.67 -10.19
CA ILE A 187 -10.68 -0.38 -10.94
C ILE A 187 -9.71 -1.19 -11.82
N LEU A 188 -8.90 -0.50 -12.63
CA LEU A 188 -7.91 -1.14 -13.51
C LEU A 188 -6.88 -1.93 -12.71
N ARG A 189 -6.48 -1.45 -11.52
CA ARG A 189 -5.57 -2.18 -10.61
C ARG A 189 -6.18 -3.46 -10.08
N ALA A 190 -7.43 -3.40 -9.61
CA ALA A 190 -8.13 -4.58 -9.12
C ALA A 190 -8.25 -5.64 -10.22
N TRP A 191 -8.56 -5.20 -11.45
CA TRP A 191 -8.64 -6.10 -12.61
C TRP A 191 -7.30 -6.69 -13.02
N GLN A 192 -6.25 -5.88 -13.16
CA GLN A 192 -4.92 -6.38 -13.54
C GLN A 192 -4.42 -7.43 -12.54
N ARG A 193 -4.58 -7.19 -11.24
CA ARG A 193 -4.17 -8.16 -10.21
C ARG A 193 -4.88 -9.49 -10.38
N ALA A 194 -6.20 -9.48 -10.60
CA ALA A 194 -6.96 -10.69 -10.84
C ALA A 194 -6.45 -11.45 -12.09
N GLY A 195 -6.20 -10.73 -13.19
CA GLY A 195 -5.63 -11.30 -14.41
C GLY A 195 -4.23 -11.90 -14.20
N THR A 196 -3.33 -11.20 -13.52
CA THR A 196 -1.98 -11.70 -13.22
C THR A 196 -2.02 -12.95 -12.34
N TYR A 197 -2.89 -12.98 -11.32
CA TYR A 197 -3.03 -14.17 -10.47
C TYR A 197 -3.58 -15.37 -11.24
N LEU A 198 -4.52 -15.14 -12.15
CA LEU A 198 -5.06 -16.19 -13.01
C LEU A 198 -3.99 -16.76 -13.95
N MET A 199 -3.21 -15.90 -14.60
CA MET A 199 -2.11 -16.34 -15.46
C MET A 199 -1.04 -17.10 -14.66
N LYS A 200 -0.67 -16.59 -13.49
CA LYS A 200 0.27 -17.27 -12.59
C LYS A 200 -0.25 -18.64 -12.15
N TYR A 201 -1.55 -18.74 -11.87
CA TYR A 201 -2.19 -20.02 -11.55
C TYR A 201 -2.12 -20.98 -12.75
N ILE A 202 -2.39 -20.52 -13.97
CA ILE A 202 -2.28 -21.35 -15.18
C ILE A 202 -0.84 -21.85 -15.40
N GLU A 203 0.16 -20.99 -15.22
CA GLU A 203 1.58 -21.32 -15.45
C GLU A 203 2.19 -22.21 -14.36
N THR A 204 1.83 -21.99 -13.09
CA THR A 204 2.57 -22.56 -11.94
C THR A 204 1.76 -23.48 -11.05
N SER A 205 0.44 -23.62 -11.27
CA SER A 205 -0.39 -24.47 -10.42
C SER A 205 -0.07 -25.95 -10.64
N HIS A 206 -0.01 -26.66 -9.51
CA HIS A 206 0.07 -28.12 -9.44
C HIS A 206 -1.05 -28.86 -10.20
N GLU A 207 -2.20 -28.21 -10.39
CA GLU A 207 -3.36 -28.77 -11.11
C GLU A 207 -3.17 -28.79 -12.63
N GLN A 208 -2.17 -28.06 -13.17
CA GLN A 208 -1.83 -27.99 -14.59
C GLN A 208 -3.07 -27.94 -15.52
N PRO A 209 -3.93 -26.92 -15.39
CA PRO A 209 -5.23 -26.89 -16.08
C PRO A 209 -5.11 -26.94 -17.61
N LEU A 210 -3.95 -26.56 -18.17
CA LEU A 210 -3.65 -26.61 -19.61
C LEU A 210 -2.48 -27.56 -19.94
N GLY A 211 -2.05 -28.40 -19.00
CA GLY A 211 -0.86 -29.26 -19.15
C GLY A 211 0.47 -28.53 -18.88
N PRO A 212 1.62 -29.16 -19.18
CA PRO A 212 2.93 -28.55 -19.00
C PRO A 212 3.14 -27.41 -20.01
N VAL A 213 3.17 -26.18 -19.52
CA VAL A 213 3.41 -24.98 -20.32
C VAL A 213 4.92 -24.85 -20.57
N THR A 214 5.38 -25.22 -21.77
CA THR A 214 6.70 -24.84 -22.29
C THR A 214 6.59 -23.51 -23.03
N LYS A 215 7.45 -22.55 -22.66
CA LYS A 215 7.59 -21.27 -23.36
C LYS A 215 8.36 -21.43 -24.65
#